data_AF-V5I960-F1
#
_entry.id   AF-V5I960-F1
#
_cell.length_a   1.000
_cell.length_b   1.000
_cell.length_c   1.000
_cell.angle_alpha   90.00
_cell.angle_beta   90.00
_cell.angle_gamma   90.00
#
_symmetry.space_group_name_H-M   'P 1'
#
loop_
_entity.id
_entity.type
_entity.pdbx_description
1 polymer ?
#
loop_
_entity_poly.entity_id
_entity_poly.type
_entity_poly.pdbx_seq_one_letter_code
_entity_poly.pdbx_strand_id
1 'polypeptide(L)'
;MESYKSPFARLLEDSNALEYWNTFIEKSEEEQLKIIRAFSDKFCDNNLQSVHKSNKHGRLSSRIRHTIKIKKNLSLEVVKGLEEDLIKFFKTTPQNKYIRSPQTSFDRLLVHAAAQYHKLKSISVLDEEKGKRSVEVYNTHTDWTPADYFLADFIKELRR
;
A
#
# COMPACT_ATOMS: atom_id res chain seq x y z
N MET A 1 15.45 11.51 26.56
CA MET A 1 15.22 11.44 25.10
C MET A 1 15.77 10.10 24.66
N GLU A 2 14.93 9.10 24.43
CA GLU A 2 15.42 7.79 23.97
C GLU A 2 16.00 7.95 22.56
N SER A 3 17.27 7.57 22.40
CA SER A 3 17.94 7.58 21.09
C SER A 3 17.23 6.60 20.18
N TYR A 4 16.76 7.06 19.02
CA TYR A 4 16.09 6.19 18.06
C TYR A 4 17.03 5.08 17.59
N LYS A 5 16.73 3.84 17.97
CA LYS A 5 17.45 2.65 17.52
C LYS A 5 16.80 2.08 16.26
N SER A 6 17.62 1.86 15.23
CA SER A 6 17.14 1.25 13.99
C SER A 6 16.52 -0.13 14.30
N PRO A 7 15.53 -0.59 13.52
CA PRO A 7 14.95 -1.92 13.72
C PRO A 7 16.00 -3.04 13.73
N PHE A 8 17.05 -2.90 12.92
CA PHE A 8 18.15 -3.86 12.88
C PHE A 8 19.03 -3.80 14.14
N ALA A 9 19.29 -2.60 14.67
CA ALA A 9 20.00 -2.46 15.95
C ALA A 9 19.20 -3.10 17.10
N ARG A 10 17.87 -2.92 17.12
CA ARG A 10 17.00 -3.58 18.10
C ARG A 10 16.98 -5.10 17.95
N LEU A 11 17.02 -5.62 16.73
CA LEU A 11 17.11 -7.05 16.46
C LEU A 11 18.43 -7.66 16.96
N LEU A 12 19.55 -6.97 16.75
CA LEU A 12 20.87 -7.43 17.18
C LEU A 12 21.06 -7.36 18.70
N GLU A 13 20.36 -6.46 19.38
CA GLU A 13 20.38 -6.33 20.84
C GLU A 13 19.49 -7.36 21.55
N ASP A 14 18.48 -7.91 20.87
CA ASP A 14 17.55 -8.90 21.42
C ASP A 14 17.94 -10.32 20.98
N SER A 15 18.52 -11.08 21.91
CA SER A 15 19.00 -12.44 21.66
C SER A 15 17.90 -13.39 21.19
N ASN A 16 16.68 -13.25 21.70
CA ASN A 16 15.56 -14.11 21.31
C ASN A 16 15.07 -13.75 19.90
N ALA A 17 14.96 -12.45 19.60
CA ALA A 17 14.59 -12.00 18.26
C ALA A 17 15.62 -12.42 17.21
N LEU A 18 16.91 -12.37 17.56
CA LEU A 18 18.00 -12.83 16.71
C LEU A 18 17.98 -14.34 16.48
N GLU A 19 17.63 -15.14 17.49
CA GLU A 19 17.47 -16.60 17.35
C GLU A 19 16.32 -16.97 16.39
N TYR A 20 15.18 -16.28 16.50
CA TYR A 20 14.08 -16.44 15.54
C TYR A 20 14.48 -16.03 14.12
N TRP A 21 15.29 -14.98 13.99
CA TRP A 21 15.82 -14.54 12.70
C TRP A 21 16.76 -15.58 12.09
N ASN A 22 17.69 -16.11 12.88
CA ASN A 22 18.61 -17.16 12.45
C ASN A 22 17.86 -18.43 12.03
N THR A 23 16.88 -18.85 12.83
CA THR A 23 15.99 -19.98 12.50
C THR A 23 15.20 -19.74 11.21
N PHE A 24 14.87 -18.49 10.88
CA PHE A 24 14.17 -18.15 9.66
C PHE A 24 15.09 -18.21 8.43
N ILE A 25 16.29 -17.64 8.50
CA ILE A 25 17.23 -17.60 7.37
C ILE A 25 17.80 -18.98 7.02
N GLU A 26 17.83 -19.91 7.98
CA GLU A 26 18.25 -21.30 7.76
C GLU A 26 17.20 -22.16 7.04
N LYS A 27 15.96 -21.67 6.90
CA LYS A 27 14.89 -22.37 6.16
C LYS A 27 15.10 -22.29 4.66
N SER A 28 14.48 -23.23 3.92
CA SER A 28 14.46 -23.18 2.46
C SER A 28 13.66 -21.96 1.95
N GLU A 29 13.98 -21.49 0.74
CA GLU A 29 13.28 -20.33 0.15
C GLU A 29 11.76 -20.55 0.05
N GLU A 30 11.32 -21.78 -0.23
CA GLU A 30 9.90 -22.13 -0.29
C GLU A 30 9.20 -21.97 1.06
N GLU A 31 9.86 -22.37 2.15
CA GLU A 31 9.35 -22.21 3.51
C GLU A 31 9.39 -20.76 3.97
N GLN A 32 10.48 -20.04 3.65
CA GLN A 32 10.57 -18.60 3.92
C GLN A 32 9.43 -17.85 3.21
N LEU A 33 9.16 -18.16 1.94
CA LEU A 33 8.05 -17.58 1.18
C LEU A 33 6.68 -17.91 1.78
N LYS A 34 6.47 -19.14 2.27
CA LYS A 34 5.24 -19.52 2.98
C LYS A 34 5.05 -18.70 4.25
N ILE A 35 6.11 -18.53 5.05
CA ILE A 35 6.09 -17.72 6.27
C ILE A 35 5.81 -16.25 5.93
N ILE A 36 6.52 -15.67 4.95
CA ILE A 36 6.32 -14.28 4.51
C ILE A 36 4.88 -14.06 4.03
N ARG A 37 4.34 -14.98 3.22
CA ARG A 37 2.94 -14.90 2.75
C ARG A 37 1.95 -14.97 3.91
N ALA A 38 2.11 -15.95 4.80
CA ALA A 38 1.26 -16.08 5.98
C ALA A 38 1.33 -14.84 6.89
N PHE A 39 2.50 -14.20 7.00
CA PHE A 39 2.69 -12.97 7.76
C PHE A 39 2.05 -11.76 7.06
N SER A 40 2.21 -11.65 5.74
CA SER A 40 1.55 -10.65 4.90
C SER A 40 0.04 -10.75 5.05
N ASP A 41 -0.53 -11.95 4.91
CA ASP A 41 -1.96 -12.21 4.99
C ASP A 41 -2.51 -11.91 6.40
N LYS A 42 -1.76 -12.27 7.46
CA LYS A 42 -2.09 -11.86 8.83
C LYS A 42 -2.02 -10.35 9.04
N PHE A 43 -1.15 -9.62 8.35
CA PHE A 43 -1.15 -8.16 8.37
C PHE A 43 -2.33 -7.56 7.59
N CYS A 44 -2.81 -8.22 6.53
CA CYS A 44 -4.05 -7.87 5.85
C CYS A 44 -5.26 -8.00 6.80
N ASP A 45 -5.33 -9.11 7.53
CA ASP A 45 -6.41 -9.50 8.43
C ASP A 45 -6.38 -8.80 9.80
N ASN A 46 -5.21 -8.58 10.41
CA ASN A 46 -5.13 -7.79 11.65
C ASN A 46 -5.46 -6.30 11.42
N ASN A 47 -5.36 -5.80 10.19
CA ASN A 47 -5.95 -4.50 9.84
C ASN A 47 -7.47 -4.57 9.62
N LEU A 48 -8.07 -5.76 9.42
CA LEU A 48 -9.53 -5.97 9.36
C LEU A 48 -10.18 -6.06 10.75
N GLN A 49 -9.44 -6.43 11.79
CA GLN A 49 -9.95 -6.53 13.18
C GLN A 49 -9.89 -5.23 14.00
N SER A 50 -9.46 -4.10 13.43
CA SER A 50 -9.66 -2.77 14.02
C SER A 50 -11.12 -2.30 13.77
N VAL A 51 -12.08 -3.04 14.32
CA VAL A 51 -13.51 -2.72 14.28
C VAL A 51 -13.81 -1.64 15.32
N HIS A 52 -14.62 -0.64 14.95
CA HIS A 52 -15.19 0.42 15.78
C HIS A 52 -14.35 1.69 16.09
N LYS A 53 -13.62 2.21 15.10
CA LYS A 53 -13.69 3.66 14.87
C LYS A 53 -14.36 3.83 13.53
N SER A 54 -15.38 4.69 13.47
CA SER A 54 -16.02 5.12 12.23
C SER A 54 -14.96 5.73 11.31
N ASN A 55 -14.22 4.88 10.59
CA ASN A 55 -13.23 5.32 9.62
C ASN A 55 -14.03 5.83 8.44
N LYS A 56 -14.34 7.13 8.49
CA LYS A 56 -14.91 7.88 7.37
C LYS A 56 -14.05 7.71 6.11
N HIS A 57 -12.76 7.44 6.28
CA HIS A 57 -11.80 7.32 5.18
C HIS A 57 -11.47 5.87 4.86
N GLY A 58 -11.16 5.62 3.58
CA GLY A 58 -10.60 4.37 3.09
C GLY A 58 -9.29 3.95 3.77
N ARG A 59 -8.89 2.70 3.57
CA ARG A 59 -7.75 2.10 4.29
C ARG A 59 -6.45 2.26 3.49
N LEU A 60 -5.41 2.74 4.17
CA LEU A 60 -4.06 2.88 3.61
C LEU A 60 -3.05 2.26 4.57
N SER A 61 -2.04 1.61 4.02
CA SER A 61 -0.93 1.09 4.84
C SER A 61 -0.17 2.21 5.56
N SER A 62 0.34 1.91 6.76
CA SER A 62 1.13 2.85 7.57
C SER A 62 2.32 3.43 6.79
N ARG A 63 2.97 2.61 5.95
CA ARG A 63 4.07 3.03 5.07
C ARG A 63 3.63 4.10 4.07
N ILE A 64 2.51 3.89 3.37
CA ILE A 64 2.01 4.89 2.41
C ILE A 64 1.65 6.19 3.12
N ARG A 65 0.97 6.11 4.27
CA ARG A 65 0.65 7.30 5.09
C ARG A 65 1.91 8.08 5.46
N HIS A 66 2.94 7.39 5.95
CA HIS A 66 4.19 8.01 6.35
C HIS A 66 4.91 8.69 5.17
N THR A 67 4.99 8.02 4.01
CA THR A 67 5.63 8.60 2.81
C THR A 67 4.87 9.82 2.31
N ILE A 68 3.53 9.80 2.29
CA ILE A 68 2.72 10.96 1.90
C ILE A 68 2.89 12.12 2.89
N LYS A 69 2.98 11.81 4.20
CA LYS A 69 3.18 12.82 5.25
C LYS A 69 4.52 13.54 5.11
N ILE A 70 5.59 12.81 4.77
CA ILE A 70 6.92 13.40 4.55
C ILE A 70 6.94 14.29 3.31
N LYS A 71 6.19 13.94 2.26
CA LYS A 71 6.19 14.69 1.00
C LYS A 71 5.28 15.93 1.07
N LYS A 72 5.82 17.02 1.60
CA LYS A 72 5.10 18.30 1.78
C LYS A 72 4.63 18.96 0.47
N ASN A 73 5.37 18.78 -0.63
CA ASN A 73 5.08 19.40 -1.94
C ASN A 73 4.12 18.58 -2.83
N LEU A 74 3.42 17.58 -2.29
CA LEU A 74 2.47 16.81 -3.09
C LEU A 74 1.18 17.63 -3.30
N SER A 75 0.90 17.95 -4.56
CA SER A 75 -0.33 18.60 -5.01
C SER A 75 -1.54 17.70 -4.79
N LEU A 76 -2.50 18.17 -4.00
CA LEU A 76 -3.75 17.46 -3.73
C LEU A 76 -4.61 17.34 -4.99
N GLU A 77 -4.50 18.30 -5.90
CA GLU A 77 -5.24 18.32 -7.17
C GLU A 77 -4.78 17.19 -8.10
N VAL A 78 -3.48 16.93 -8.17
CA VAL A 78 -2.93 15.79 -8.93
C VAL A 78 -3.41 14.46 -8.36
N VAL A 79 -3.46 14.33 -7.02
CA VAL A 79 -3.99 13.12 -6.38
C VAL A 79 -5.46 12.95 -6.69
N LYS A 80 -6.24 14.02 -6.59
CA LYS A 80 -7.68 14.00 -6.84
C LYS A 80 -8.00 13.62 -8.29
N GLY A 81 -7.32 14.21 -9.27
CA GLY A 81 -7.54 13.87 -10.68
C GLY A 81 -7.18 12.40 -10.99
N LEU A 82 -6.08 11.89 -10.43
CA LEU A 82 -5.71 10.48 -10.55
C LEU A 82 -6.78 9.56 -9.96
N GLU A 83 -7.30 9.93 -8.79
CA GLU A 83 -8.33 9.18 -8.08
C GLU A 83 -9.68 9.19 -8.83
N GLU A 84 -10.10 10.35 -9.33
CA GLU A 84 -11.30 10.49 -10.16
C GLU A 84 -11.23 9.63 -11.42
N ASP A 85 -10.09 9.65 -12.12
CA ASP A 85 -9.84 8.80 -13.29
C ASP A 85 -9.99 7.31 -12.94
N LEU A 86 -9.40 6.89 -11.82
CA LEU A 86 -9.45 5.51 -11.35
C LEU A 86 -10.88 5.08 -11.02
N ILE A 87 -11.61 5.89 -10.23
CA ILE A 87 -12.99 5.59 -9.84
C ILE A 87 -13.90 5.56 -11.07
N LYS A 88 -13.75 6.55 -11.97
CA LYS A 88 -14.55 6.64 -13.19
C LYS A 88 -14.35 5.41 -14.08
N PHE A 89 -13.10 4.94 -14.21
CA PHE A 89 -12.78 3.72 -14.95
C PHE A 89 -13.51 2.50 -14.37
N PHE A 90 -13.41 2.24 -13.07
CA PHE A 90 -14.04 1.06 -12.46
C PHE A 90 -15.57 1.17 -12.35
N LYS A 91 -16.14 2.38 -12.28
CA LYS A 91 -17.59 2.58 -12.40
C LYS A 91 -18.12 2.22 -13.79
N THR A 92 -17.33 2.44 -14.84
CA THR A 92 -17.74 2.18 -16.23
C THR A 92 -17.45 0.74 -16.63
N THR A 93 -16.28 0.24 -16.24
CA THR A 93 -15.78 -1.10 -16.59
C THR A 93 -15.23 -1.80 -15.33
N PRO A 94 -16.09 -2.37 -14.48
CA PRO A 94 -15.66 -2.95 -13.20
C PRO A 94 -14.78 -4.21 -13.34
N GLN A 95 -14.81 -4.89 -14.48
CA GLN A 95 -14.04 -6.13 -14.71
C GLN A 95 -12.73 -5.93 -15.46
N ASN A 96 -12.50 -4.76 -16.04
CA ASN A 96 -11.26 -4.49 -16.78
C ASN A 96 -10.13 -4.09 -15.83
N LYS A 97 -8.89 -4.29 -16.29
CA LYS A 97 -7.70 -3.80 -15.59
C LYS A 97 -7.40 -2.35 -15.96
N TYR A 98 -7.14 -1.53 -14.96
CA TYR A 98 -6.65 -0.16 -15.15
C TYR A 98 -5.14 -0.17 -15.19
N ILE A 99 -4.54 0.30 -16.29
CA ILE A 99 -3.08 0.33 -16.47
C ILE A 99 -2.62 1.79 -16.54
N ARG A 100 -1.61 2.13 -15.74
CA ARG A 100 -0.87 3.39 -15.83
C ARG A 100 0.62 3.11 -15.92
N SER A 101 1.36 4.02 -16.54
CA SER A 101 2.82 3.97 -16.67
C SER A 101 3.50 5.19 -16.01
N PRO A 102 3.53 5.25 -14.67
CA PRO A 102 4.05 6.41 -13.96
C PRO A 102 5.58 6.50 -14.11
N GLN A 103 6.08 7.73 -14.32
CA GLN A 103 7.51 7.94 -14.59
C GLN A 103 8.37 7.76 -13.33
N THR A 104 7.87 8.17 -12.16
CA THR A 104 8.61 8.08 -10.90
C THR A 104 8.09 6.97 -9.99
N SER A 105 8.94 6.52 -9.06
CA SER A 105 8.53 5.59 -8.00
C SER A 105 7.46 6.17 -7.07
N PHE A 106 7.48 7.49 -6.88
CA PHE A 106 6.48 8.18 -6.08
C PHE A 106 5.12 8.24 -6.78
N ASP A 107 5.08 8.50 -8.09
CA ASP A 107 3.82 8.45 -8.84
C ASP A 107 3.22 7.03 -8.83
N ARG A 108 4.08 6.00 -8.93
CA ARG A 108 3.65 4.60 -8.74
C ARG A 108 3.04 4.39 -7.35
N LEU A 109 3.66 4.94 -6.31
CA LEU A 109 3.13 4.90 -4.95
C LEU A 109 1.75 5.56 -4.84
N LEU A 110 1.52 6.68 -5.54
CA LEU A 110 0.22 7.36 -5.54
C LEU A 110 -0.88 6.50 -6.18
N VAL A 111 -0.57 5.81 -7.29
CA VAL A 111 -1.52 4.86 -7.90
C VAL A 111 -1.84 3.71 -6.93
N HIS A 112 -0.83 3.15 -6.28
CA HIS A 112 -1.01 2.12 -5.25
C HIS A 112 -1.83 2.63 -4.06
N ALA A 113 -1.60 3.87 -3.64
CA ALA A 113 -2.33 4.51 -2.56
C ALA A 113 -3.82 4.66 -2.90
N ALA A 114 -4.14 5.20 -4.07
CA ALA A 114 -5.52 5.36 -4.54
C ALA A 114 -6.24 4.02 -4.68
N ALA A 115 -5.59 3.04 -5.30
CA ALA A 115 -6.13 1.68 -5.41
C ALA A 115 -6.40 1.07 -4.03
N GLN A 116 -5.42 1.07 -3.13
CA GLN A 116 -5.57 0.51 -1.79
C GLN A 116 -6.70 1.21 -1.01
N TYR A 117 -6.78 2.52 -1.13
CA TYR A 117 -7.76 3.35 -0.44
C TYR A 117 -9.21 2.99 -0.80
N HIS A 118 -9.47 2.69 -2.07
CA HIS A 118 -10.77 2.16 -2.52
C HIS A 118 -10.86 0.64 -2.54
N LYS A 119 -10.00 -0.08 -1.81
CA LYS A 119 -10.04 -1.55 -1.73
C LYS A 119 -9.87 -2.26 -3.08
N LEU A 120 -9.14 -1.64 -4.00
CA LEU A 120 -8.71 -2.26 -5.26
C LEU A 120 -7.32 -2.88 -5.06
N LYS A 121 -7.04 -3.94 -5.81
CA LYS A 121 -5.73 -4.59 -5.77
C LYS A 121 -4.85 -4.04 -6.87
N SER A 122 -3.56 -3.86 -6.58
CA SER A 122 -2.63 -3.17 -7.48
C SER A 122 -1.27 -3.86 -7.48
N ILE A 123 -0.66 -4.00 -8.66
CA ILE A 123 0.64 -4.64 -8.87
C ILE A 123 1.49 -3.73 -9.76
N SER A 124 2.77 -3.57 -9.42
CA SER A 124 3.76 -2.95 -10.32
C SER A 124 4.37 -4.03 -11.22
N VAL A 125 4.30 -3.86 -12.53
CA VAL A 125 4.84 -4.77 -13.54
C VAL A 125 6.02 -4.09 -14.24
N LEU A 126 7.08 -4.83 -14.54
CA LEU A 126 8.20 -4.32 -15.34
C LEU A 126 7.86 -4.56 -16.82
N ASP A 127 7.88 -3.50 -17.61
CA ASP A 127 7.81 -3.59 -19.07
C ASP A 127 9.23 -3.88 -19.57
N GLU A 128 9.48 -5.12 -20.00
CA GLU A 128 10.79 -5.59 -20.46
C GLU A 128 11.25 -4.87 -21.73
N GLU A 129 10.32 -4.44 -22.59
CA GLU A 129 10.64 -3.76 -23.84
C GLU A 129 11.06 -2.30 -23.63
N LYS A 130 10.48 -1.63 -22.63
CA LYS A 130 10.72 -0.19 -22.36
C LYS A 130 11.60 0.06 -21.15
N GLY A 131 11.94 -0.97 -20.37
CA GLY A 131 12.65 -0.87 -19.11
C GLY A 131 11.93 -0.04 -18.04
N LYS A 132 10.64 0.27 -18.23
CA LYS A 132 9.85 1.13 -17.33
C LYS A 132 8.83 0.29 -16.57
N ARG A 133 8.53 0.68 -15.32
CA ARG A 133 7.52 -0.01 -14.51
C ARG A 133 6.13 0.61 -14.71
N SER A 134 5.16 -0.21 -15.09
CA SER A 134 3.75 0.13 -15.10
C SER A 134 3.07 -0.32 -13.79
N VAL A 135 1.90 0.23 -13.51
CA VAL A 135 1.03 -0.19 -12.41
C VAL A 135 -0.27 -0.66 -13.01
N GLU A 136 -0.60 -1.92 -12.72
CA GLU A 136 -1.89 -2.51 -13.05
C GLU A 136 -2.77 -2.55 -11.80
N VAL A 137 -4.00 -2.08 -11.92
CA VAL A 137 -5.01 -2.11 -10.87
C VAL A 137 -6.18 -2.95 -11.35
N TYR A 138 -6.70 -3.79 -10.47
CA TYR A 138 -7.79 -4.71 -10.75
C TYR A 138 -8.77 -4.73 -9.59
N ASN A 139 -10.03 -4.90 -9.96
CA ASN A 139 -11.11 -5.07 -9.02
C ASN A 139 -11.30 -6.56 -8.75
N THR A 140 -11.17 -6.96 -7.48
CA THR A 140 -11.40 -8.33 -7.02
C THR A 140 -12.78 -8.54 -6.41
N HIS A 141 -13.62 -7.49 -6.38
CA HIS A 141 -14.93 -7.50 -5.76
C HIS A 141 -16.05 -7.46 -6.81
N THR A 142 -17.09 -8.27 -6.62
CA THR A 142 -18.28 -8.32 -7.49
C THR A 142 -19.11 -7.05 -7.41
N ASP A 143 -19.32 -6.54 -6.20
CA ASP A 143 -20.12 -5.33 -5.91
C ASP A 143 -19.24 -4.19 -5.39
N TRP A 144 -18.18 -3.88 -6.15
CA TRP A 144 -17.25 -2.84 -5.75
C TRP A 144 -17.94 -1.47 -5.71
N THR A 145 -17.73 -0.77 -4.60
CA THR A 145 -18.10 0.63 -4.43
C THR A 145 -16.87 1.42 -3.97
N PRO A 146 -16.66 2.63 -4.50
CA PRO A 146 -15.57 3.49 -4.05
C PRO A 146 -15.80 3.90 -2.59
N ALA A 147 -14.70 4.17 -1.86
CA ALA A 147 -14.75 4.82 -0.55
C ALA A 147 -15.55 6.14 -0.58
N ASP A 148 -16.19 6.47 0.55
CA ASP A 148 -17.14 7.58 0.68
C ASP A 148 -16.51 8.99 0.52
N TYR A 149 -15.20 9.10 0.76
CA TYR A 149 -14.43 10.35 0.67
C TYR A 149 -13.20 10.13 -0.18
N PHE A 150 -12.70 11.18 -0.83
CA PHE A 150 -11.47 11.11 -1.63
C PHE A 150 -10.22 10.94 -0.77
N LEU A 151 -9.22 10.25 -1.31
CA LEU A 151 -7.85 10.14 -0.81
C LEU A 151 -7.23 11.51 -0.64
N ALA A 152 -7.50 12.44 -1.56
CA ALA A 152 -7.02 13.82 -1.45
C ALA A 152 -7.49 14.49 -0.15
N ASP A 153 -8.75 14.28 0.25
CA ASP A 153 -9.30 14.82 1.49
C ASP A 153 -8.66 14.15 2.71
N PHE A 154 -8.49 12.83 2.67
CA PHE A 154 -7.77 12.10 3.72
C PHE A 154 -6.32 12.58 3.89
N ILE A 155 -5.61 12.85 2.80
CA ILE A 155 -4.24 13.39 2.85
C ILE A 155 -4.22 14.79 3.45
N LYS A 156 -5.21 15.62 3.13
CA LYS A 156 -5.35 16.97 3.70
C LYS A 156 -5.51 16.90 5.22
N GLU A 157 -6.32 15.96 5.72
CA GLU A 157 -6.47 15.72 7.16
C GLU A 157 -5.20 15.16 7.80
N LEU A 158 -4.48 14.25 7.13
CA LEU A 158 -3.23 13.66 7.63
C LEU A 158 -2.10 14.69 7.82
N ARG A 159 -2.19 15.83 7.13
CA ARG A 159 -1.23 16.94 7.18
C ARG A 159 -1.60 18.03 8.19
N ARG A 160 -2.81 18.00 8.74
CA ARG A 160 -3.17 18.84 9.90
C ARG A 160 -2.43 18.34 11.14
#